data_AF-A0A952GXE5-F1
#
_entry.id   AF-A0A952GXE5-F1
#
_cell.length_a   1.000
_cell.length_b   1.000
_cell.length_c   1.000
_cell.angle_alpha   90.00
_cell.angle_beta   90.00
_cell.angle_gamma   90.00
#
_symmetry.space_group_name_H-M   'P 1'
#
loop_
_entity.id
_entity.type
_entity.pdbx_description
1 polymer ?
#
loop_
_entity_poly.entity_id
_entity_poly.type
_entity_poly.pdbx_seq_one_letter_code
_entity_poly.pdbx_strand_id
1 'polypeptide(L)'
;QIVTGGCQSYLVACEASRAAVLIDPELSQIDRYLGLAHQQGVTIRYLVDTHTHADHFSASHRLGRDLGVPVVMHRLGPAPFADLRLDDGDMLIVGELRLKALHTPGHTRDSMCLAVADRVFTGDTLLIGGTGRTDLPTGDPHELHESLFAKLLKLPAETLVFPAHDYKGRAHSTIGAEIAGNPRLQKTERSAFVVMMQQLDLAAPTHLTEALRTNMSGGRTISQLLAEAAAKVPFLSLAELSERIGSNSRDLIVLDVREKDAFAAGHVPGAIHLPRGQLELRINEALPDPTQRIVTCCEFGKISTLAAATLRDLGYVRATALDGGMKAWSEAGYAVEH
;
A
#
# COMPACT_ATOMS: atom_id res chain seq x y z
N GLN A 1 -24.59 0.44 7.61
CA GLN A 1 -23.96 -0.81 7.17
C GLN A 1 -24.41 -1.09 5.75
N ILE A 2 -23.48 -1.42 4.86
CA ILE A 2 -23.75 -1.73 3.45
C ILE A 2 -23.11 -3.09 3.18
N VAL A 3 -23.94 -4.04 2.73
CA VAL A 3 -23.56 -5.44 2.48
C VAL A 3 -23.31 -5.64 0.98
N THR A 4 -22.20 -6.29 0.64
CA THR A 4 -21.87 -6.70 -0.74
C THR A 4 -21.30 -8.10 -0.75
N GLY A 5 -22.12 -9.07 -1.14
CA GLY A 5 -21.75 -10.48 -0.96
C GLY A 5 -21.54 -10.79 0.53
N GLY A 6 -20.35 -11.26 0.89
CA GLY A 6 -19.95 -11.47 2.29
C GLY A 6 -19.37 -10.21 2.96
N CYS A 7 -19.01 -9.18 2.20
CA CYS A 7 -18.30 -8.00 2.70
C CYS A 7 -19.27 -7.00 3.36
N GLN A 8 -18.77 -6.29 4.37
CA GLN A 8 -19.50 -5.35 5.21
C GLN A 8 -18.74 -4.03 5.33
N SER A 9 -19.36 -2.96 4.83
CA SER A 9 -18.83 -1.59 4.98
C SER A 9 -19.69 -0.77 5.93
N TYR A 10 -19.08 0.21 6.61
CA TYR A 10 -19.74 0.99 7.65
C TYR A 10 -19.57 2.49 7.44
N LEU A 11 -20.69 3.20 7.28
CA LEU A 11 -20.74 4.66 7.41
C LEU A 11 -21.09 5.00 8.86
N VAL A 12 -20.16 5.62 9.58
CA VAL A 12 -20.30 6.01 11.00
C VAL A 12 -20.24 7.52 11.08
N ALA A 13 -21.26 8.16 11.65
CA ALA A 13 -21.37 9.61 11.66
C ALA A 13 -21.58 10.18 13.05
N CYS A 14 -20.94 11.31 13.32
CA CYS A 14 -21.22 12.16 14.46
C CYS A 14 -22.50 12.95 14.17
N GLU A 15 -23.52 12.77 15.01
CA GLU A 15 -24.81 13.43 14.82
C GLU A 15 -24.70 14.96 14.93
N ALA A 16 -23.95 15.46 15.91
CA ALA A 16 -23.78 16.89 16.16
C ALA A 16 -23.04 17.62 15.03
N SER A 17 -21.91 17.08 14.58
CA SER A 17 -21.06 17.76 13.57
C SER A 17 -21.38 17.36 12.13
N ARG A 18 -22.18 16.29 11.94
CA ARG A 18 -22.46 15.67 10.64
C ARG A 18 -21.22 15.10 9.94
N ALA A 19 -20.08 15.06 10.61
CA ALA A 19 -18.87 14.42 10.09
C ALA A 19 -19.01 12.89 10.15
N ALA A 20 -18.56 12.20 9.12
CA ALA A 20 -18.62 10.76 9.03
C ALA A 20 -17.28 10.14 8.62
N VAL A 21 -17.12 8.87 8.95
CA VAL A 21 -16.06 7.98 8.46
C VAL A 21 -16.70 6.80 7.75
N LEU A 22 -16.10 6.41 6.64
CA LEU A 22 -16.50 5.22 5.89
C LEU A 22 -15.41 4.16 6.06
N ILE A 23 -15.79 3.01 6.62
CA ILE A 23 -14.90 1.91 6.98
C ILE A 23 -15.11 0.76 5.99
N ASP A 24 -14.01 0.22 5.47
CA ASP A 24 -13.91 -0.88 4.51
C ASP A 24 -14.83 -0.74 3.29
N PRO A 25 -14.78 0.39 2.54
CA PRO A 25 -15.64 0.56 1.38
C PRO A 25 -15.19 -0.31 0.19
N GLU A 26 -16.12 -1.04 -0.40
CA GLU A 26 -15.90 -1.87 -1.59
C GLU A 26 -16.18 -1.09 -2.88
N LEU A 27 -15.34 -1.27 -3.89
CA LEU A 27 -15.30 -0.45 -5.12
C LEU A 27 -16.63 -0.38 -5.88
N SER A 28 -17.40 -1.47 -5.96
CA SER A 28 -18.68 -1.52 -6.68
C SER A 28 -19.81 -0.76 -5.99
N GLN A 29 -19.64 -0.36 -4.73
CA GLN A 29 -20.68 0.29 -3.93
C GLN A 29 -20.53 1.81 -3.79
N ILE A 30 -19.59 2.43 -4.51
CA ILE A 30 -19.33 3.89 -4.45
C ILE A 30 -20.61 4.72 -4.47
N ASP A 31 -21.49 4.49 -5.44
CA ASP A 31 -22.72 5.28 -5.59
C ASP A 31 -23.67 5.12 -4.39
N ARG A 32 -23.69 3.94 -3.77
CA ARG A 32 -24.50 3.69 -2.57
C ARG A 32 -23.91 4.38 -1.34
N TYR A 33 -22.59 4.43 -1.19
CA TYR A 33 -21.95 5.17 -0.11
C TYR A 33 -22.28 6.66 -0.19
N LEU A 34 -22.14 7.25 -1.38
CA LEU A 34 -22.41 8.66 -1.62
C LEU A 34 -23.90 8.97 -1.47
N GLY A 35 -24.78 8.12 -2.01
CA GLY A 35 -26.23 8.24 -1.86
C GLY A 35 -26.66 8.16 -0.40
N LEU A 36 -26.11 7.21 0.38
CA LEU A 36 -26.41 7.09 1.80
C LEU A 36 -25.92 8.30 2.60
N ALA A 37 -24.69 8.76 2.35
CA ALA A 37 -24.15 9.95 3.02
C ALA A 37 -25.01 11.20 2.74
N HIS A 38 -25.45 11.37 1.48
CA HIS A 38 -26.35 12.45 1.09
C HIS A 38 -27.72 12.33 1.76
N GLN A 39 -28.36 11.16 1.71
CA GLN A 39 -29.66 10.91 2.33
C GLN A 39 -29.62 11.15 3.85
N GLN A 40 -28.54 10.72 4.48
CA GLN A 40 -28.33 10.91 5.92
C GLN A 40 -27.81 12.30 6.24
N GLY A 41 -27.56 13.17 5.27
CA GLY A 41 -27.08 14.55 5.45
C GLY A 41 -25.74 14.66 6.19
N VAL A 42 -24.82 13.73 5.94
CA VAL A 42 -23.49 13.66 6.58
C VAL A 42 -22.38 13.83 5.55
N THR A 43 -21.22 14.31 5.99
CA THR A 43 -20.04 14.51 5.16
C THR A 43 -18.96 13.51 5.54
N ILE A 44 -18.57 12.66 4.60
CA ILE A 44 -17.43 11.75 4.76
C ILE A 44 -16.16 12.59 4.90
N ARG A 45 -15.43 12.43 6.01
CA ARG A 45 -14.17 13.10 6.33
C ARG A 45 -12.97 12.18 6.29
N TYR A 46 -13.19 10.88 6.44
CA TYR A 46 -12.15 9.86 6.45
C TYR A 46 -12.67 8.61 5.76
N LEU A 47 -11.76 7.94 5.05
CA LEU A 47 -11.94 6.59 4.52
C LEU A 47 -10.96 5.69 5.27
N VAL A 48 -11.42 4.59 5.85
CA VAL A 48 -10.57 3.71 6.64
C VAL A 48 -10.65 2.30 6.07
N ASP A 49 -9.50 1.71 5.76
CA ASP A 49 -9.41 0.27 5.55
C ASP A 49 -8.82 -0.35 6.82
N THR A 50 -9.54 -1.31 7.42
CA THR A 50 -9.11 -2.03 8.63
C THR A 50 -7.88 -2.88 8.39
N HIS A 51 -7.67 -3.32 7.15
CA HIS A 51 -6.52 -4.08 6.70
C HIS A 51 -6.39 -4.00 5.18
N THR A 52 -5.28 -4.51 4.64
CA THR A 52 -5.14 -4.71 3.19
C THR A 52 -6.02 -5.87 2.73
N HIS A 53 -7.20 -5.54 2.23
CA HIS A 53 -8.20 -6.50 1.74
C HIS A 53 -7.65 -7.40 0.62
N ALA A 54 -7.99 -8.67 0.70
CA ALA A 54 -7.45 -9.72 -0.18
C ALA A 54 -8.52 -10.34 -1.09
N ASP A 55 -9.78 -10.05 -0.87
CA ASP A 55 -10.93 -10.70 -1.50
C ASP A 55 -11.79 -9.72 -2.31
N HIS A 56 -11.62 -8.42 -2.10
CA HIS A 56 -12.29 -7.36 -2.85
C HIS A 56 -11.38 -6.16 -3.12
N PHE A 57 -11.81 -5.30 -4.03
CA PHE A 57 -11.12 -4.05 -4.34
C PHE A 57 -11.63 -2.94 -3.41
N SER A 58 -10.73 -2.32 -2.66
CA SER A 58 -11.08 -1.19 -1.81
C SER A 58 -11.43 0.04 -2.66
N ALA A 59 -12.51 0.72 -2.30
CA ALA A 59 -12.89 2.00 -2.87
C ALA A 59 -12.10 3.17 -2.26
N SER A 60 -11.36 2.95 -1.16
CA SER A 60 -10.76 4.01 -0.36
C SER A 60 -9.84 4.91 -1.20
N HIS A 61 -9.01 4.35 -2.07
CA HIS A 61 -8.15 5.16 -2.95
C HIS A 61 -8.95 6.03 -3.92
N ARG A 62 -9.97 5.46 -4.58
CA ARG A 62 -10.78 6.18 -5.57
C ARG A 62 -11.63 7.27 -4.90
N LEU A 63 -12.33 6.92 -3.83
CA LEU A 63 -13.14 7.86 -3.06
C LEU A 63 -12.27 8.96 -2.42
N GLY A 64 -11.07 8.63 -1.96
CA GLY A 64 -10.16 9.61 -1.35
C GLY A 64 -9.78 10.69 -2.34
N ARG A 65 -9.44 10.29 -3.57
CA ARG A 65 -9.19 11.20 -4.69
C ARG A 65 -10.45 11.98 -5.10
N ASP A 66 -11.57 11.29 -5.29
CA ASP A 66 -12.79 11.89 -5.84
C ASP A 66 -13.45 12.88 -4.84
N LEU A 67 -13.31 12.65 -3.53
CA LEU A 67 -13.84 13.51 -2.47
C LEU A 67 -12.81 14.48 -1.86
N GLY A 68 -11.51 14.27 -2.13
CA GLY A 68 -10.43 15.05 -1.51
C GLY A 68 -10.31 14.81 0.00
N VAL A 69 -10.52 13.58 0.45
CA VAL A 69 -10.50 13.20 1.88
C VAL A 69 -9.42 12.16 2.15
N PRO A 70 -8.79 12.20 3.35
CA PRO A 70 -7.69 11.29 3.68
C PRO A 70 -8.13 9.83 3.74
N VAL A 71 -7.30 8.97 3.17
CA VAL A 71 -7.32 7.52 3.36
C VAL A 71 -6.49 7.17 4.60
N VAL A 72 -7.06 6.36 5.48
CA VAL A 72 -6.49 5.98 6.77
C VAL A 72 -6.28 4.48 6.79
N MET A 73 -5.08 4.05 7.17
CA MET A 73 -4.74 2.64 7.37
C MET A 73 -3.80 2.50 8.58
N HIS A 74 -3.57 1.28 9.04
CA HIS A 74 -2.52 1.02 10.01
C HIS A 74 -1.13 1.36 9.42
N ARG A 75 -0.16 1.73 10.27
CA ARG A 75 1.20 2.12 9.83
C ARG A 75 1.91 1.05 9.01
N LEU A 76 1.64 -0.22 9.32
CA LEU A 76 2.19 -1.37 8.60
C LEU A 76 1.51 -1.69 7.26
N GLY A 77 0.46 -0.94 6.89
CA GLY A 77 -0.20 -1.09 5.60
C GLY A 77 0.77 -0.80 4.44
N PRO A 78 0.79 -1.59 3.37
CA PRO A 78 1.68 -1.40 2.23
C PRO A 78 1.20 -0.30 1.26
N ALA A 79 -0.07 0.11 1.34
CA ALA A 79 -0.69 1.07 0.43
C ALA A 79 0.05 2.43 0.45
N PRO A 80 0.65 2.90 -0.66
CA PRO A 80 1.38 4.17 -0.69
C PRO A 80 0.45 5.39 -0.69
N PHE A 81 -0.84 5.19 -0.96
CA PHE A 81 -1.87 6.23 -1.02
C PHE A 81 -2.58 6.45 0.33
N ALA A 82 -2.21 5.72 1.40
CA ALA A 82 -2.72 5.99 2.73
C ALA A 82 -2.10 7.29 3.27
N ASP A 83 -2.92 8.34 3.38
CA ASP A 83 -2.52 9.66 3.84
C ASP A 83 -2.25 9.72 5.34
N LEU A 84 -3.03 8.97 6.13
CA LEU A 84 -2.91 8.89 7.59
C LEU A 84 -2.64 7.46 8.04
N ARG A 85 -1.71 7.35 9.00
CA ARG A 85 -1.15 6.08 9.48
C ARG A 85 -1.35 6.00 10.99
N LEU A 86 -2.19 5.08 11.43
CA LEU A 86 -2.48 4.85 12.85
C LEU A 86 -1.57 3.76 13.42
N ASP A 87 -1.12 3.94 14.65
CA ASP A 87 -0.56 2.90 15.53
C ASP A 87 -1.61 2.41 16.55
N ASP A 88 -1.23 1.38 17.32
CA ASP A 88 -2.00 0.93 18.48
C ASP A 88 -2.24 2.08 19.47
N GLY A 89 -3.51 2.30 19.83
CA GLY A 89 -3.91 3.31 20.79
C GLY A 89 -4.17 4.71 20.22
N ASP A 90 -3.82 4.97 18.96
CA ASP A 90 -4.11 6.24 18.30
C ASP A 90 -5.63 6.51 18.21
N MET A 91 -5.98 7.80 18.19
CA MET A 91 -7.37 8.26 18.14
C MET A 91 -7.65 8.98 16.83
N LEU A 92 -8.56 8.44 16.01
CA LEU A 92 -9.14 9.13 14.87
C LEU A 92 -10.38 9.91 15.33
N ILE A 93 -10.33 11.24 15.21
CA ILE A 93 -11.40 12.14 15.65
C ILE A 93 -12.31 12.48 14.48
N VAL A 94 -13.61 12.20 14.62
CA VAL A 94 -14.64 12.46 13.61
C VAL A 94 -15.77 13.25 14.26
N GLY A 95 -15.65 14.58 14.27
CA GLY A 95 -16.51 15.41 15.10
C GLY A 95 -16.26 15.12 16.59
N GLU A 96 -17.30 14.70 17.30
CA GLU A 96 -17.21 14.27 18.70
C GLU A 96 -16.87 12.78 18.86
N LEU A 97 -16.95 12.01 17.77
CA LEU A 97 -16.59 10.60 17.79
C LEU A 97 -15.07 10.43 17.94
N ARG A 98 -14.71 9.47 18.77
CA ARG A 98 -13.34 9.10 19.11
C ARG A 98 -13.13 7.63 18.78
N LEU A 99 -12.63 7.35 17.58
CA LEU A 99 -12.34 5.99 17.15
C LEU A 99 -10.91 5.65 17.58
N LYS A 100 -10.77 4.76 18.56
CA LYS A 100 -9.49 4.24 19.02
C LYS A 100 -9.04 3.10 18.10
N ALA A 101 -7.87 3.23 17.51
CA ALA A 101 -7.22 2.15 16.79
C ALA A 101 -6.66 1.11 17.79
N LEU A 102 -6.96 -0.15 17.55
CA LEU A 102 -6.36 -1.30 18.22
C LEU A 102 -5.61 -2.09 17.17
N HIS A 103 -4.28 -2.17 17.26
CA HIS A 103 -3.51 -3.01 16.35
C HIS A 103 -3.76 -4.48 16.68
N THR A 104 -4.37 -5.19 15.75
CA THR A 104 -4.84 -6.57 15.93
C THR A 104 -4.35 -7.47 14.79
N PRO A 105 -3.02 -7.63 14.64
CA PRO A 105 -2.44 -8.44 13.58
C PRO A 105 -2.86 -9.91 13.72
N GLY A 106 -2.84 -10.60 12.59
CA GLY A 106 -3.06 -12.04 12.54
C GLY A 106 -3.80 -12.49 11.29
N HIS A 107 -4.88 -11.79 10.90
CA HIS A 107 -5.43 -11.97 9.56
C HIS A 107 -4.46 -11.43 8.50
N THR A 108 -4.01 -10.20 8.72
CA THR A 108 -2.86 -9.58 8.06
C THR A 108 -2.00 -8.89 9.12
N ARG A 109 -0.75 -8.56 8.78
CA ARG A 109 0.15 -7.81 9.66
C ARG A 109 -0.33 -6.38 9.98
N ASP A 110 -1.12 -5.80 9.08
CA ASP A 110 -1.65 -4.44 9.17
C ASP A 110 -3.09 -4.38 9.67
N SER A 111 -3.66 -5.51 10.09
CA SER A 111 -5.01 -5.56 10.64
C SER A 111 -5.14 -4.70 11.90
N MET A 112 -6.18 -3.86 11.92
CA MET A 112 -6.58 -3.08 13.08
C MET A 112 -8.09 -3.12 13.30
N CYS A 113 -8.49 -3.08 14.57
CA CYS A 113 -9.87 -2.84 14.98
C CYS A 113 -10.07 -1.36 15.35
N LEU A 114 -11.29 -0.83 15.18
CA LEU A 114 -11.65 0.54 15.54
C LEU A 114 -12.72 0.52 16.62
N ALA A 115 -12.36 0.85 17.86
CA ALA A 115 -13.29 0.92 18.99
C ALA A 115 -13.85 2.35 19.12
N VAL A 116 -15.17 2.49 19.21
CA VAL A 116 -15.84 3.79 19.36
C VAL A 116 -17.13 3.62 20.14
N ALA A 117 -17.30 4.44 21.18
CA ALA A 117 -18.47 4.37 22.06
C ALA A 117 -18.76 2.93 22.55
N ASP A 118 -19.92 2.37 22.17
CA ASP A 118 -20.44 1.07 22.58
C ASP A 118 -20.05 -0.09 21.64
N ARG A 119 -19.17 0.15 20.65
CA ARG A 119 -18.90 -0.81 19.58
C ARG A 119 -17.46 -0.87 19.14
N VAL A 120 -17.13 -1.94 18.43
CA VAL A 120 -15.86 -2.13 17.74
C VAL A 120 -16.07 -2.67 16.34
N PHE A 121 -15.42 -2.03 15.37
CA PHE A 121 -15.30 -2.55 14.01
C PHE A 121 -14.07 -3.44 13.94
N THR A 122 -14.27 -4.73 13.70
CA THR A 122 -13.23 -5.74 13.94
C THR A 122 -12.46 -6.16 12.70
N GLY A 123 -12.76 -5.55 11.55
CA GLY A 123 -12.21 -6.00 10.27
C GLY A 123 -12.40 -7.50 10.13
N ASP A 124 -11.33 -8.18 9.74
CA ASP A 124 -11.25 -9.64 9.74
C ASP A 124 -10.48 -10.22 10.94
N THR A 125 -10.21 -9.46 12.01
CA THR A 125 -9.64 -10.06 13.24
C THR A 125 -10.66 -11.00 13.91
N LEU A 126 -11.87 -10.49 14.21
CA LEU A 126 -12.96 -11.25 14.83
C LEU A 126 -14.20 -11.20 13.92
N LEU A 127 -14.78 -12.37 13.65
CA LEU A 127 -16.01 -12.53 12.88
C LEU A 127 -17.11 -13.10 13.76
N ILE A 128 -18.38 -13.00 13.34
CA ILE A 128 -19.49 -13.55 14.13
C ILE A 128 -19.43 -15.09 14.11
N GLY A 129 -19.11 -15.71 15.24
CA GLY A 129 -18.90 -17.16 15.37
C GLY A 129 -17.67 -17.68 14.60
N GLY A 130 -16.69 -16.81 14.31
CA GLY A 130 -15.43 -17.17 13.67
C GLY A 130 -14.33 -16.13 13.90
N THR A 131 -13.26 -16.20 13.12
CA THR A 131 -12.16 -15.23 13.10
C THR A 131 -11.69 -15.07 11.65
N GLY A 132 -10.79 -14.13 11.37
CA GLY A 132 -10.07 -14.12 10.10
C GLY A 132 -9.27 -15.40 9.90
N ARG A 133 -9.06 -15.73 8.63
CA ARG A 133 -8.07 -16.75 8.23
C ARG A 133 -6.65 -16.19 8.40
N THR A 134 -5.65 -17.04 8.57
CA THR A 134 -4.27 -16.64 8.90
C THR A 134 -3.24 -17.20 7.92
N ASP A 135 -3.71 -17.77 6.81
CA ASP A 135 -2.92 -18.47 5.80
C ASP A 135 -2.65 -17.62 4.55
N LEU A 136 -3.06 -16.35 4.58
CA LEU A 136 -2.71 -15.35 3.56
C LEU A 136 -1.29 -14.79 3.80
N PRO A 137 -0.66 -14.09 2.83
CA PRO A 137 0.79 -13.81 2.83
C PRO A 137 1.38 -13.12 4.07
N THR A 138 0.57 -12.42 4.86
CA THR A 138 1.02 -11.77 6.12
C THR A 138 0.19 -12.19 7.32
N GLY A 139 -0.56 -13.29 7.20
CA GLY A 139 -1.32 -13.85 8.31
C GLY A 139 -0.44 -14.65 9.25
N ASP A 140 -0.75 -14.59 10.55
CA ASP A 140 -0.09 -15.36 11.59
C ASP A 140 -1.12 -15.75 12.68
N PRO A 141 -1.40 -17.06 12.88
CA PRO A 141 -2.33 -17.51 13.91
C PRO A 141 -1.84 -17.23 15.33
N HIS A 142 -0.53 -17.08 15.54
CA HIS A 142 0.03 -16.71 16.83
C HIS A 142 -0.28 -15.26 17.18
N GLU A 143 -0.12 -14.35 16.22
CA GLU A 143 -0.49 -12.94 16.38
C GLU A 143 -2.01 -12.79 16.50
N LEU A 144 -2.79 -13.56 15.73
CA LEU A 144 -4.24 -13.54 15.83
C LEU A 144 -4.72 -13.93 17.24
N HIS A 145 -4.13 -14.97 17.83
CA HIS A 145 -4.43 -15.40 19.19
C HIS A 145 -4.16 -14.27 20.20
N GLU A 146 -2.97 -13.66 20.16
CA GLU A 146 -2.63 -12.53 21.04
C GLU A 146 -3.60 -11.36 20.85
N SER A 147 -3.89 -10.97 19.61
CA SER A 147 -4.83 -9.91 19.26
C SER A 147 -6.23 -10.14 19.83
N LEU A 148 -6.70 -11.38 19.79
CA LEU A 148 -8.00 -11.76 20.36
C LEU A 148 -7.93 -11.77 21.90
N PHE A 149 -7.10 -12.62 22.49
CA PHE A 149 -7.14 -12.95 23.92
C PHE A 149 -6.52 -11.88 24.82
N ALA A 150 -5.49 -11.17 24.36
CA ALA A 150 -4.81 -10.13 25.14
C ALA A 150 -5.43 -8.74 24.94
N LYS A 151 -6.11 -8.48 23.81
CA LYS A 151 -6.71 -7.18 23.50
C LYS A 151 -8.22 -7.23 23.34
N LEU A 152 -8.72 -7.82 22.25
CA LEU A 152 -10.11 -7.62 21.82
C LEU A 152 -11.12 -8.21 22.81
N LEU A 153 -10.85 -9.40 23.36
CA LEU A 153 -11.71 -10.07 24.35
C LEU A 153 -11.59 -9.46 25.76
N LYS A 154 -10.77 -8.42 25.95
CA LYS A 154 -10.72 -7.62 27.19
C LYS A 154 -11.66 -6.43 27.17
N LEU A 155 -12.29 -6.14 26.02
CA LEU A 155 -13.35 -5.14 25.94
C LEU A 155 -14.58 -5.58 26.75
N PRO A 156 -15.43 -4.63 27.20
CA PRO A 156 -16.66 -4.95 27.92
C PRO A 156 -17.54 -5.93 27.14
N ALA A 157 -18.20 -6.85 27.85
CA ALA A 157 -18.96 -7.95 27.24
C ALA A 157 -20.13 -7.46 26.36
N GLU A 158 -20.71 -6.31 26.70
CA GLU A 158 -21.77 -5.62 25.98
C GLU A 158 -21.33 -4.92 24.70
N THR A 159 -20.01 -4.77 24.48
CA THR A 159 -19.47 -4.08 23.30
C THR A 159 -19.94 -4.77 22.04
N LEU A 160 -20.62 -4.03 21.15
CA LEU A 160 -21.10 -4.53 19.87
C LEU A 160 -19.93 -4.81 18.93
N VAL A 161 -20.00 -5.94 18.22
CA VAL A 161 -18.97 -6.39 17.27
C VAL A 161 -19.48 -6.29 15.85
N PHE A 162 -18.76 -5.55 15.01
CA PHE A 162 -19.06 -5.31 13.59
C PHE A 162 -17.88 -5.76 12.70
N PRO A 163 -17.91 -6.97 12.12
CA PRO A 163 -16.81 -7.47 11.29
C PRO A 163 -16.82 -6.89 9.88
N ALA A 164 -15.73 -7.01 9.14
CA ALA A 164 -15.68 -6.72 7.70
C ALA A 164 -16.37 -7.81 6.86
N HIS A 165 -16.60 -9.01 7.42
CA HIS A 165 -17.30 -10.08 6.72
C HIS A 165 -18.36 -10.81 7.57
N ASP A 166 -19.48 -11.14 6.93
CA ASP A 166 -20.42 -12.16 7.43
C ASP A 166 -21.08 -12.90 6.25
N TYR A 167 -21.10 -14.24 6.34
CA TYR A 167 -21.61 -15.12 5.29
C TYR A 167 -22.98 -15.74 5.63
N LYS A 168 -23.61 -15.31 6.73
CA LYS A 168 -24.87 -15.86 7.25
C LYS A 168 -25.97 -14.79 7.41
N GLY A 169 -25.76 -13.59 6.85
CA GLY A 169 -26.72 -12.48 6.91
C GLY A 169 -26.88 -11.85 8.29
N ARG A 170 -25.92 -12.02 9.19
CA ARG A 170 -25.95 -11.43 10.54
C ARG A 170 -25.36 -10.02 10.51
N ALA A 171 -26.01 -9.10 11.22
CA ALA A 171 -25.62 -7.69 11.22
C ALA A 171 -24.47 -7.38 12.20
N HIS A 172 -24.54 -7.90 13.43
CA HIS A 172 -23.57 -7.67 14.50
C HIS A 172 -23.62 -8.80 15.55
N SER A 173 -22.65 -8.80 16.47
CA SER A 173 -22.61 -9.64 17.69
C SER A 173 -22.21 -8.79 18.90
N THR A 174 -21.81 -9.42 20.00
CA THR A 174 -21.17 -8.76 21.17
C THR A 174 -19.93 -9.52 21.60
N ILE A 175 -19.00 -8.85 22.28
CA ILE A 175 -17.81 -9.50 22.85
C ILE A 175 -18.20 -10.68 23.76
N GLY A 176 -19.21 -10.49 24.61
CA GLY A 176 -19.71 -11.54 25.51
C GLY A 176 -20.31 -12.74 24.76
N ALA A 177 -21.09 -12.49 23.70
CA ALA A 177 -21.63 -13.56 22.87
C ALA A 177 -20.54 -14.34 22.13
N GLU A 178 -19.52 -13.65 21.61
CA GLU A 178 -18.39 -14.31 20.95
C GLU A 178 -17.57 -15.13 21.94
N ILE A 179 -17.27 -14.61 23.13
CA ILE A 179 -16.57 -15.39 24.18
C ILE A 179 -17.35 -16.66 24.53
N ALA A 180 -18.68 -16.55 24.69
CA ALA A 180 -19.52 -17.68 25.09
C ALA A 180 -19.75 -18.71 23.96
N GLY A 181 -19.87 -18.26 22.72
CA GLY A 181 -20.43 -19.07 21.62
C GLY A 181 -19.51 -19.29 20.42
N ASN A 182 -18.42 -18.53 20.26
CA ASN A 182 -17.54 -18.66 19.09
C ASN A 182 -16.67 -19.92 19.24
N PRO A 183 -16.79 -20.92 18.34
CA PRO A 183 -16.06 -22.18 18.46
C PRO A 183 -14.54 -22.01 18.44
N ARG A 184 -14.03 -20.99 17.74
CA ARG A 184 -12.59 -20.72 17.67
C ARG A 184 -12.06 -20.13 18.98
N LEU A 185 -12.88 -19.35 19.69
CA LEU A 185 -12.50 -18.75 20.97
C LEU A 185 -12.57 -19.74 22.14
N GLN A 186 -13.18 -20.91 21.95
CA GLN A 186 -13.14 -21.99 22.95
C GLN A 186 -11.76 -22.66 23.05
N LYS A 187 -10.88 -22.43 22.07
CA LYS A 187 -9.48 -22.87 22.09
C LYS A 187 -8.64 -21.77 22.74
N THR A 188 -8.70 -21.70 24.06
CA THR A 188 -8.05 -20.64 24.86
C THR A 188 -6.52 -20.77 24.89
N GLU A 189 -6.01 -21.99 24.85
CA GLU A 189 -4.57 -22.27 24.80
C GLU A 189 -4.01 -21.98 23.40
N ARG A 190 -2.90 -21.23 23.34
CA ARG A 190 -2.33 -20.68 22.09
C ARG A 190 -1.94 -21.78 21.11
N SER A 191 -1.30 -22.86 21.56
CA SER A 191 -0.88 -23.95 20.67
C SER A 191 -2.09 -24.67 20.06
N ALA A 192 -3.15 -24.91 20.83
CA ALA A 192 -4.40 -25.50 20.34
C ALA A 192 -5.12 -24.60 19.33
N PHE A 193 -5.10 -23.28 19.55
CA PHE A 193 -5.64 -22.31 18.59
C PHE A 193 -4.85 -22.32 17.28
N VAL A 194 -3.51 -22.28 17.36
CA VAL A 194 -2.62 -22.28 16.19
C VAL A 194 -2.82 -23.55 15.35
N VAL A 195 -2.84 -24.73 15.99
CA VAL A 195 -3.08 -26.00 15.29
C VAL A 195 -4.43 -25.99 14.57
N MET A 196 -5.49 -25.53 15.23
CA MET A 196 -6.81 -25.41 14.62
C MET A 196 -6.81 -24.48 13.40
N MET A 197 -6.18 -23.31 13.51
CA MET A 197 -6.13 -22.33 12.41
C MET A 197 -5.33 -22.86 11.21
N GLN A 198 -4.25 -23.59 11.44
CA GLN A 198 -3.43 -24.22 10.39
C GLN A 198 -4.12 -25.39 9.69
N GLN A 199 -5.12 -26.01 10.33
CA GLN A 199 -5.89 -27.13 9.79
C GLN A 199 -7.15 -26.68 9.02
N LEU A 200 -7.40 -25.38 8.91
CA LEU A 200 -8.54 -24.86 8.15
C LEU A 200 -8.30 -25.09 6.64
N ASP A 201 -9.09 -25.98 6.05
CA ASP A 201 -9.09 -26.24 4.60
C ASP A 201 -10.02 -25.23 3.88
N LEU A 202 -9.51 -24.01 3.66
CA LEU A 202 -10.26 -22.91 3.06
C LEU A 202 -9.81 -22.66 1.63
N ALA A 203 -10.75 -22.67 0.69
CA ALA A 203 -10.50 -22.23 -0.67
C ALA A 203 -9.94 -20.80 -0.71
N ALA A 204 -9.00 -20.55 -1.62
CA ALA A 204 -8.48 -19.21 -1.86
C ALA A 204 -9.57 -18.31 -2.47
N PRO A 205 -9.60 -17.00 -2.14
CA PRO A 205 -10.51 -16.06 -2.78
C PRO A 205 -10.30 -15.98 -4.30
N THR A 206 -11.38 -15.85 -5.07
CA THR A 206 -11.38 -15.91 -6.55
C THR A 206 -10.50 -14.85 -7.23
N HIS A 207 -10.27 -13.70 -6.58
CA HIS A 207 -9.46 -12.58 -7.10
C HIS A 207 -8.25 -12.21 -6.21
N LEU A 208 -7.76 -13.15 -5.40
CA LEU A 208 -6.74 -12.89 -4.37
C LEU A 208 -5.55 -12.05 -4.85
N THR A 209 -4.90 -12.49 -5.94
CA THR A 209 -3.69 -11.83 -6.45
C THR A 209 -3.98 -10.43 -7.00
N GLU A 210 -5.14 -10.23 -7.64
CA GLU A 210 -5.51 -8.98 -8.28
C GLU A 210 -5.94 -7.93 -7.24
N ALA A 211 -6.74 -8.36 -6.26
CA ALA A 211 -7.17 -7.54 -5.13
C ALA A 211 -5.97 -7.07 -4.30
N LEU A 212 -5.09 -8.00 -3.89
CA LEU A 212 -3.87 -7.65 -3.15
C LEU A 212 -2.99 -6.69 -3.95
N ARG A 213 -2.68 -6.97 -5.21
CA ARG A 213 -1.84 -6.08 -6.03
C ARG A 213 -2.45 -4.68 -6.11
N THR A 214 -3.75 -4.57 -6.33
CA THR A 214 -4.42 -3.28 -6.48
C THR A 214 -4.48 -2.52 -5.17
N ASN A 215 -4.89 -3.16 -4.09
CA ASN A 215 -5.00 -2.54 -2.76
C ASN A 215 -3.62 -2.17 -2.20
N MET A 216 -2.57 -2.94 -2.49
CA MET A 216 -1.20 -2.61 -2.08
C MET A 216 -0.57 -1.48 -2.90
N SER A 217 -0.85 -1.39 -4.20
CA SER A 217 -0.20 -0.42 -5.09
C SER A 217 -1.04 0.84 -5.38
N GLY A 218 -2.33 0.81 -5.05
CA GLY A 218 -3.32 1.78 -5.52
C GLY A 218 -3.69 1.62 -6.99
N GLY A 219 -3.36 0.47 -7.60
CA GLY A 219 -3.50 0.24 -9.04
C GLY A 219 -2.48 1.03 -9.87
N ARG A 220 -1.31 1.38 -9.29
CA ARG A 220 -0.27 2.14 -9.99
C ARG A 220 0.20 1.42 -11.26
N THR A 221 0.11 2.11 -12.38
CA THR A 221 0.59 1.65 -13.68
C THR A 221 2.07 2.01 -13.88
N ILE A 222 2.75 1.31 -14.80
CA ILE A 222 4.12 1.65 -15.22
C ILE A 222 4.18 3.10 -15.72
N SER A 223 3.14 3.56 -16.42
CA SER A 223 3.04 4.94 -16.91
C SER A 223 3.02 5.96 -15.77
N GLN A 224 2.32 5.68 -14.66
CA GLN A 224 2.31 6.54 -13.49
C GLN A 224 3.66 6.57 -12.76
N LEU A 225 4.34 5.42 -12.63
CA LEU A 225 5.69 5.37 -12.07
C LEU A 225 6.67 6.21 -12.88
N LEU A 226 6.58 6.14 -14.21
CA LEU A 226 7.40 6.96 -15.11
C LEU A 226 7.08 8.45 -14.99
N ALA A 227 5.79 8.83 -14.88
CA ALA A 227 5.39 10.22 -14.70
C ALA A 227 5.89 10.81 -13.37
N GLU A 228 5.77 10.06 -12.27
CA GLU A 228 6.31 10.45 -10.96
C GLU A 228 7.83 10.61 -10.98
N ALA A 229 8.54 9.67 -11.63
CA ALA A 229 9.99 9.75 -11.77
C ALA A 229 10.40 10.96 -12.63
N ALA A 230 9.73 11.18 -13.76
CA ALA A 230 9.98 12.32 -14.65
C ALA A 230 9.71 13.68 -13.97
N ALA A 231 8.76 13.75 -13.03
CA ALA A 231 8.49 14.96 -12.25
C ALA A 231 9.61 15.30 -11.24
N LYS A 232 10.38 14.28 -10.80
CA LYS A 232 11.44 14.43 -9.78
C LYS A 232 12.85 14.49 -10.37
N VAL A 233 13.04 13.95 -11.56
CA VAL A 233 14.34 13.78 -12.22
C VAL A 233 14.53 14.86 -13.27
N PRO A 234 15.59 15.69 -13.16
CA PRO A 234 15.96 16.59 -14.26
C PRO A 234 16.50 15.81 -15.46
N PHE A 235 16.25 16.32 -16.65
CA PHE A 235 16.74 15.74 -17.90
C PHE A 235 17.95 16.51 -18.42
N LEU A 236 18.93 15.78 -18.96
CA LEU A 236 20.07 16.32 -19.69
C LEU A 236 19.82 16.17 -21.19
N SER A 237 20.00 17.25 -21.95
CA SER A 237 19.83 17.20 -23.40
C SER A 237 20.99 16.46 -24.08
N LEU A 238 20.74 15.90 -25.27
CA LEU A 238 21.77 15.23 -26.06
C LEU A 238 22.94 16.18 -26.42
N ALA A 239 22.61 17.43 -26.78
CA ALA A 239 23.60 18.44 -27.16
C ALA A 239 24.50 18.81 -25.98
N GLU A 240 23.92 19.01 -24.78
CA GLU A 240 24.68 19.32 -23.58
C GLU A 240 25.61 18.16 -23.18
N LEU A 241 25.13 16.91 -23.28
CA LEU A 241 25.97 15.75 -23.03
C LEU A 241 27.14 15.66 -24.03
N SER A 242 26.87 15.89 -25.32
CA SER A 242 27.89 15.88 -26.37
C SER A 242 28.97 16.93 -26.15
N GLU A 243 28.60 18.16 -25.80
CA GLU A 243 29.54 19.25 -25.49
C GLU A 243 30.42 18.94 -24.26
N ARG A 244 29.83 18.36 -23.20
CA ARG A 244 30.56 17.95 -21.99
C ARG A 244 31.58 16.85 -22.26
N ILE A 245 31.22 15.88 -23.11
CA ILE A 245 32.14 14.82 -23.54
C ILE A 245 33.25 15.40 -24.41
N GLY A 246 32.91 16.24 -25.39
CA GLY A 246 33.88 16.87 -26.30
C GLY A 246 34.88 17.79 -25.61
N SER A 247 34.47 18.47 -24.54
CA SER A 247 35.33 19.29 -23.68
C SER A 247 36.18 18.47 -22.70
N ASN A 248 36.05 17.15 -22.70
CA ASN A 248 36.72 16.21 -21.79
C ASN A 248 36.50 16.57 -20.31
N SER A 249 35.32 17.10 -19.99
CA SER A 249 34.97 17.47 -18.62
C SER A 249 34.78 16.21 -17.78
N ARG A 250 35.62 16.03 -16.76
CA ARG A 250 35.49 14.91 -15.80
C ARG A 250 34.44 15.17 -14.71
N ASP A 251 33.61 16.21 -14.87
CA ASP A 251 32.63 16.63 -13.85
C ASP A 251 31.30 15.87 -13.93
N LEU A 252 31.09 15.04 -14.96
CA LEU A 252 29.86 14.30 -15.20
C LEU A 252 30.16 12.83 -15.48
N ILE A 253 29.45 11.94 -14.79
CA ILE A 253 29.50 10.49 -14.99
C ILE A 253 28.32 10.08 -15.86
N VAL A 254 28.61 9.37 -16.94
CA VAL A 254 27.58 8.73 -17.76
C VAL A 254 27.41 7.29 -17.28
N LEU A 255 26.23 6.95 -16.78
CA LEU A 255 25.89 5.63 -16.26
C LEU A 255 24.91 4.95 -17.22
N ASP A 256 25.38 3.94 -17.96
CA ASP A 256 24.53 3.15 -18.84
C ASP A 256 23.92 1.99 -18.07
N VAL A 257 22.58 1.98 -17.99
CA VAL A 257 21.81 0.99 -17.23
C VAL A 257 21.20 -0.11 -18.09
N ARG A 258 21.57 -0.19 -19.38
CA ARG A 258 21.15 -1.28 -20.28
C ARG A 258 21.84 -2.60 -19.93
N GLU A 259 21.39 -3.67 -20.57
CA GLU A 259 22.07 -4.97 -20.48
C GLU A 259 23.44 -4.94 -21.19
N LYS A 260 24.30 -5.88 -20.81
CA LYS A 260 25.70 -5.95 -21.28
C LYS A 260 25.83 -5.96 -22.80
N ASP A 261 24.97 -6.71 -23.48
CA ASP A 261 25.03 -6.85 -24.94
C ASP A 261 24.70 -5.53 -25.65
N ALA A 262 23.74 -4.75 -25.11
CA ALA A 262 23.37 -3.45 -25.66
C ALA A 262 24.45 -2.39 -25.40
N PHE A 263 25.13 -2.46 -24.23
CA PHE A 263 26.28 -1.61 -23.94
C PHE A 263 27.45 -1.90 -24.89
N ALA A 264 27.82 -3.18 -25.06
CA ALA A 264 28.90 -3.60 -25.97
C ALA A 264 28.59 -3.33 -27.44
N ALA A 265 27.32 -3.31 -27.84
CA ALA A 265 26.92 -2.95 -29.20
C ALA A 265 27.19 -1.47 -29.53
N GLY A 266 27.29 -0.60 -28.52
CA GLY A 266 27.58 0.82 -28.68
C GLY A 266 27.05 1.63 -27.50
N HIS A 267 27.89 2.44 -26.89
CA HIS A 267 27.57 3.28 -25.74
C HIS A 267 28.18 4.68 -25.85
N VAL A 268 27.72 5.61 -25.00
CA VAL A 268 28.30 6.95 -24.92
C VAL A 268 29.78 6.85 -24.51
N PRO A 269 30.69 7.61 -25.14
CA PRO A 269 32.10 7.58 -24.80
C PRO A 269 32.39 7.82 -23.32
N GLY A 270 33.21 6.97 -22.71
CA GLY A 270 33.56 7.03 -21.28
C GLY A 270 32.43 6.62 -20.32
N ALA A 271 31.33 6.04 -20.81
CA ALA A 271 30.24 5.58 -19.95
C ALA A 271 30.64 4.39 -19.07
N ILE A 272 30.14 4.39 -17.84
CA ILE A 272 30.25 3.29 -16.89
C ILE A 272 29.02 2.41 -17.06
N HIS A 273 29.23 1.10 -17.24
CA HIS A 273 28.15 0.14 -17.34
C HIS A 273 27.72 -0.37 -15.96
N LEU A 274 26.45 -0.16 -15.61
CA LEU A 274 25.83 -0.75 -14.44
C LEU A 274 24.35 -1.09 -14.73
N PRO A 275 24.04 -2.35 -15.08
CA PRO A 275 22.69 -2.76 -15.46
C PRO A 275 21.64 -2.39 -14.41
N ARG A 276 20.44 -2.00 -14.85
CA ARG A 276 19.35 -1.58 -13.96
C ARG A 276 19.08 -2.59 -12.84
N GLY A 277 19.12 -3.89 -13.13
CA GLY A 277 18.85 -4.96 -12.17
C GLY A 277 19.91 -5.15 -11.08
N GLN A 278 21.06 -4.48 -11.18
CA GLN A 278 22.16 -4.56 -10.20
C GLN A 278 22.48 -3.21 -9.57
N LEU A 279 21.74 -2.16 -9.94
CA LEU A 279 22.03 -0.77 -9.56
C LEU A 279 22.12 -0.61 -8.06
N GLU A 280 21.07 -0.98 -7.33
CA GLU A 280 20.96 -0.81 -5.88
C GLU A 280 22.01 -1.63 -5.11
N LEU A 281 22.45 -2.76 -5.67
CA LEU A 281 23.43 -3.65 -5.04
C LEU A 281 24.86 -3.17 -5.19
N ARG A 282 25.19 -2.49 -6.29
CA ARG A 282 26.59 -2.21 -6.68
C ARG A 282 26.91 -0.72 -6.76
N ILE A 283 25.92 0.18 -6.69
CA ILE A 283 26.16 1.61 -6.90
C ILE A 283 27.18 2.20 -5.91
N ASN A 284 27.14 1.81 -4.64
CA ASN A 284 28.07 2.33 -3.64
C ASN A 284 29.52 1.86 -3.86
N GLU A 285 29.71 0.69 -4.45
CA GLU A 285 31.04 0.19 -4.83
C GLU A 285 31.52 0.85 -6.13
N ALA A 286 30.61 1.00 -7.10
CA ALA A 286 30.93 1.56 -8.41
C ALA A 286 31.18 3.08 -8.35
N LEU A 287 30.33 3.80 -7.61
CA LEU A 287 30.31 5.26 -7.49
C LEU A 287 30.20 5.68 -6.01
N PRO A 288 31.26 5.55 -5.20
CA PRO A 288 31.19 5.78 -3.75
C PRO A 288 30.92 7.23 -3.32
N ASP A 289 31.10 8.20 -4.23
CA ASP A 289 30.86 9.63 -3.95
C ASP A 289 29.46 10.06 -4.43
N PRO A 290 28.48 10.26 -3.52
CA PRO A 290 27.12 10.64 -3.89
C PRO A 290 26.98 12.10 -4.37
N THR A 291 28.04 12.91 -4.29
CA THR A 291 28.03 14.31 -4.72
C THR A 291 28.33 14.50 -6.21
N GLN A 292 28.76 13.42 -6.88
CA GLN A 292 29.07 13.41 -8.31
C GLN A 292 27.81 13.65 -9.15
N ARG A 293 27.98 14.30 -10.30
CA ARG A 293 26.90 14.48 -11.26
C ARG A 293 26.80 13.20 -12.06
N ILE A 294 25.60 12.63 -12.12
CA ILE A 294 25.35 11.39 -12.86
C ILE A 294 24.28 11.67 -13.91
N VAL A 295 24.54 11.29 -15.15
CA VAL A 295 23.50 11.15 -16.17
C VAL A 295 23.31 9.68 -16.45
N THR A 296 22.09 9.20 -16.24
CA THR A 296 21.74 7.82 -16.56
C THR A 296 21.25 7.74 -18.01
N CYS A 297 21.67 6.71 -18.74
CA CYS A 297 21.18 6.45 -20.09
C CYS A 297 20.65 5.01 -20.20
N CYS A 298 19.59 4.87 -20.99
CA CYS A 298 19.10 3.58 -21.47
C CYS A 298 18.67 3.73 -22.93
N GLU A 299 18.04 2.70 -23.51
CA GLU A 299 17.69 2.73 -24.94
C GLU A 299 16.75 3.87 -25.32
N PHE A 300 15.69 4.10 -24.53
CA PHE A 300 14.60 5.04 -24.85
C PHE A 300 14.33 6.08 -23.75
N GLY A 301 15.26 6.28 -22.82
CA GLY A 301 15.11 7.24 -21.70
C GLY A 301 14.18 6.81 -20.55
N LYS A 302 13.34 5.77 -20.72
CA LYS A 302 12.37 5.35 -19.68
C LYS A 302 13.02 4.68 -18.47
N ILE A 303 13.79 3.61 -18.71
CA ILE A 303 14.44 2.84 -17.64
C ILE A 303 15.49 3.69 -16.92
N SER A 304 16.23 4.53 -17.66
CA SER A 304 17.17 5.48 -17.06
C SER A 304 16.48 6.52 -16.18
N THR A 305 15.29 7.02 -16.56
CA THR A 305 14.51 7.91 -15.69
C THR A 305 14.16 7.24 -14.35
N LEU A 306 13.75 5.97 -14.37
CA LEU A 306 13.50 5.21 -13.14
C LEU A 306 14.80 4.97 -12.35
N ALA A 307 15.92 4.68 -13.02
CA ALA A 307 17.23 4.53 -12.38
C ALA A 307 17.68 5.81 -11.70
N ALA A 308 17.57 6.96 -12.38
CA ALA A 308 17.89 8.27 -11.82
C ALA A 308 17.02 8.60 -10.61
N ALA A 309 15.72 8.29 -10.65
CA ALA A 309 14.85 8.48 -9.48
C ALA A 309 15.35 7.65 -8.28
N THR A 310 15.66 6.37 -8.49
CA THR A 310 16.23 5.50 -7.45
C THR A 310 17.57 6.04 -6.92
N LEU A 311 18.46 6.51 -7.79
CA LEU A 311 19.73 7.12 -7.38
C LEU A 311 19.51 8.35 -6.49
N ARG A 312 18.54 9.21 -6.82
CA ARG A 312 18.19 10.38 -5.99
C ARG A 312 17.67 9.95 -4.61
N ASP A 313 16.84 8.92 -4.56
CA ASP A 313 16.33 8.35 -3.30
C ASP A 313 17.47 7.74 -2.45
N LEU A 314 18.53 7.22 -3.09
CA LEU A 314 19.75 6.71 -2.43
C LEU A 314 20.76 7.82 -2.05
N GLY A 315 20.45 9.09 -2.30
CA GLY A 315 21.29 10.23 -1.91
C GLY A 315 22.14 10.84 -3.03
N TYR A 316 22.12 10.29 -4.25
CA TYR A 316 22.76 10.89 -5.43
C TYR A 316 21.90 12.02 -5.99
N VAL A 317 21.79 13.11 -5.24
CA VAL A 317 20.87 14.24 -5.50
C VAL A 317 21.12 14.98 -6.83
N ARG A 318 22.24 14.71 -7.50
CA ARG A 318 22.61 15.27 -8.81
C ARG A 318 22.45 14.27 -9.96
N ALA A 319 21.76 13.15 -9.72
CA ALA A 319 21.39 12.22 -10.78
C ALA A 319 20.31 12.82 -11.69
N THR A 320 20.54 12.68 -12.99
CA THR A 320 19.72 13.13 -14.12
C THR A 320 19.52 11.98 -15.10
N ALA A 321 18.57 12.12 -16.03
CA ALA A 321 18.36 11.16 -17.12
C ALA A 321 18.65 11.79 -18.48
N LEU A 322 19.27 11.03 -19.38
CA LEU A 322 19.47 11.44 -20.76
C LEU A 322 18.12 11.46 -21.50
N ASP A 323 17.76 12.62 -22.06
CA ASP A 323 16.54 12.76 -22.85
C ASP A 323 16.63 11.92 -24.14
N GLY A 324 15.55 11.20 -24.47
CA GLY A 324 15.48 10.28 -25.61
C GLY A 324 16.33 8.99 -25.52
N GLY A 325 17.37 8.97 -24.69
CA GLY A 325 18.25 7.82 -24.50
C GLY A 325 19.22 7.55 -25.66
N MET A 326 19.79 6.34 -25.68
CA MET A 326 20.82 5.92 -26.63
C MET A 326 20.32 5.84 -28.07
N LYS A 327 19.05 5.53 -28.29
CA LYS A 327 18.48 5.57 -29.63
C LYS A 327 18.54 6.98 -30.22
N ALA A 328 18.08 7.98 -29.46
CA ALA A 328 18.10 9.38 -29.89
C ALA A 328 19.54 9.90 -30.04
N TRP A 329 20.46 9.47 -29.17
CA TRP A 329 21.90 9.76 -29.26
C TRP A 329 22.49 9.28 -30.60
N SER A 330 22.23 8.02 -30.96
CA SER A 330 22.72 7.42 -32.21
C SER A 330 22.04 8.03 -33.45
N GLU A 331 20.74 8.29 -33.41
CA GLU A 331 20.00 8.94 -34.50
C GLU A 331 20.47 10.38 -34.76
N ALA A 332 20.93 11.08 -33.73
CA ALA A 332 21.54 12.40 -33.85
C ALA A 332 22.99 12.37 -34.38
N GLY A 333 23.56 11.18 -34.60
CA GLY A 333 24.91 11.00 -35.16
C GLY A 333 26.05 11.33 -34.19
N TYR A 334 25.79 11.32 -32.89
CA TYR A 334 26.84 11.51 -31.89
C TYR A 334 27.75 10.29 -31.79
N ALA A 335 28.99 10.52 -31.35
CA ALA A 335 30.00 9.47 -31.23
C ALA A 335 29.59 8.38 -30.23
N VAL A 336 29.96 7.13 -30.53
CA VAL A 336 29.76 5.97 -29.67
C VAL A 336 31.08 5.20 -29.52
N GLU A 337 31.27 4.58 -28.36
CA GLU A 337 32.33 3.60 -28.08
C GLU A 337 31.75 2.18 -28.09
N HIS A 338 32.59 1.19 -28.39
CA HIS A 338 32.23 -0.23 -28.49
C HIS A 338 33.14 -1.06 -27.58
#